data_AF-A0A1W9U615-F1
#
_entry.id   AF-A0A1W9U615-F1
#
_cell.length_a   1.000
_cell.length_b   1.000
_cell.length_c   1.000
_cell.angle_alpha   90.00
_cell.angle_beta   90.00
_cell.angle_gamma   90.00
#
_symmetry.space_group_name_H-M   'P 1'
#
loop_
_entity.id
_entity.type
_entity.pdbx_description
1 polymer ?
#
loop_
_entity_poly.entity_id
_entity_poly.type
_entity_poly.pdbx_seq_one_letter_code
_entity_poly.pdbx_strand_id
1 'polypeptide(L)'
;MQTYVERDVRALIQLRDLAQFQKFLTLLAGRVGQIVNLASLSNDVGVSSTTIRNWLSVLKATYVVFELPPFFENIRKRVIKSPKIYFTDVGLAAFLLGIHTEEQAFRDPLRGNLYENLVIAEIVKGALNKGIRPEIYFFRDSRGNEVDLLIREKGELTPVEIKSAGTFSMEFVKGLEHFQALGLK
;
A
#
# COMPACT_ATOMS: atom_id res chain seq x y z
N MET A 1 -24.59 -7.26 -1.56
CA MET A 1 -23.82 -7.57 -2.80
C MET A 1 -22.49 -8.13 -2.35
N GLN A 2 -22.21 -9.40 -2.63
CA GLN A 2 -21.01 -10.08 -2.13
C GLN A 2 -19.85 -9.83 -3.11
N THR A 3 -18.70 -9.34 -2.64
CA THR A 3 -17.57 -9.03 -3.54
C THR A 3 -16.92 -10.32 -4.04
N TYR A 4 -16.34 -10.29 -5.24
CA TYR A 4 -15.58 -11.40 -5.83
C TYR A 4 -14.50 -11.93 -4.88
N VAL A 5 -13.86 -11.02 -4.14
CA VAL A 5 -12.87 -11.32 -3.11
C VAL A 5 -13.44 -12.29 -2.07
N GLU A 6 -14.62 -12.01 -1.53
CA GLU A 6 -15.24 -12.89 -0.54
C GLU A 6 -15.55 -14.28 -1.10
N ARG A 7 -15.86 -14.41 -2.40
CA ARG A 7 -16.19 -15.69 -3.02
C ARG A 7 -14.95 -16.58 -3.20
N ASP A 8 -13.89 -16.05 -3.78
CA ASP A 8 -12.67 -16.80 -4.06
C ASP A 8 -11.85 -17.09 -2.80
N VAL A 9 -11.85 -16.13 -1.86
CA VAL A 9 -11.16 -16.28 -0.58
C VAL A 9 -11.85 -17.33 0.30
N ARG A 10 -13.19 -17.45 0.26
CA ARG A 10 -13.94 -18.48 1.00
C ARG A 10 -13.61 -19.91 0.59
N ALA A 11 -13.14 -20.14 -0.64
CA ALA A 11 -12.70 -21.48 -1.07
C ALA A 11 -11.32 -21.84 -0.52
N LEU A 12 -10.47 -20.84 -0.25
CA LEU A 12 -9.09 -21.01 0.21
C LEU A 12 -8.96 -20.94 1.74
N ILE A 13 -9.75 -20.09 2.37
CA ILE A 13 -9.87 -19.99 3.83
C ILE A 13 -11.04 -20.88 4.21
N GLN A 14 -10.76 -22.02 4.83
CA GLN A 14 -11.81 -22.87 5.40
C GLN A 14 -12.84 -22.00 6.12
N LEU A 15 -14.12 -22.17 5.74
CA LEU A 15 -15.34 -21.39 6.02
C LEU A 15 -15.60 -20.91 7.47
N ARG A 16 -14.70 -21.15 8.43
CA ARG A 16 -14.92 -20.91 9.86
C ARG A 16 -14.92 -19.44 10.29
N ASP A 17 -14.32 -18.50 9.55
CA ASP A 17 -14.11 -17.15 10.08
C ASP A 17 -14.26 -15.97 9.11
N LEU A 18 -15.35 -15.99 8.33
CA LEU A 18 -15.67 -14.91 7.40
C LEU A 18 -15.75 -13.53 8.09
N ALA A 19 -16.35 -13.46 9.28
CA ALA A 19 -16.53 -12.21 10.01
C ALA A 19 -15.17 -11.59 10.40
N GLN A 20 -14.23 -12.39 10.90
CA GLN A 20 -12.88 -11.92 11.20
C GLN A 20 -12.11 -11.53 9.94
N PHE A 21 -12.31 -12.26 8.83
CA PHE A 21 -11.69 -11.89 7.56
C PHE A 21 -12.21 -10.55 7.03
N GLN A 22 -13.53 -10.32 7.07
CA GLN A 22 -14.12 -9.04 6.70
C GLN A 22 -13.59 -7.91 7.59
N LYS A 23 -13.52 -8.13 8.91
CA LYS A 23 -12.91 -7.19 9.86
C LYS A 23 -11.44 -6.90 9.52
N PHE A 24 -10.67 -7.94 9.19
CA PHE A 24 -9.28 -7.78 8.72
C PHE A 24 -9.20 -6.93 7.47
N LEU A 25 -10.05 -7.19 6.47
CA LEU A 25 -10.04 -6.47 5.20
C LEU A 25 -10.37 -4.98 5.40
N THR A 26 -11.36 -4.66 6.24
CA THR A 26 -11.67 -3.27 6.64
C THR A 26 -10.53 -2.61 7.40
N LEU A 27 -9.92 -3.30 8.37
CA LEU A 27 -8.78 -2.77 9.13
C LEU A 27 -7.52 -2.58 8.28
N LEU A 28 -7.36 -3.40 7.23
CA LEU A 28 -6.30 -3.27 6.24
C LEU A 28 -6.53 -2.05 5.34
N ALA A 29 -7.78 -1.81 4.90
CA ALA A 29 -8.15 -0.59 4.16
C ALA A 29 -7.87 0.69 4.98
N GLY A 30 -8.16 0.66 6.30
CA GLY A 30 -7.81 1.74 7.23
C GLY A 30 -6.31 2.00 7.41
N ARG A 31 -5.46 1.15 6.82
CA ARG A 31 -3.98 1.23 6.87
C ARG A 31 -3.36 1.27 5.48
N VAL A 32 -4.15 1.61 4.45
CA VAL A 32 -3.67 1.75 3.08
C VAL A 32 -2.52 2.76 3.00
N GLY A 33 -1.46 2.42 2.29
CA GLY A 33 -0.25 3.25 2.17
C GLY A 33 0.58 3.38 3.44
N GLN A 34 0.26 2.64 4.51
CA GLN A 34 1.04 2.62 5.75
C GLN A 34 1.91 1.37 5.84
N ILE A 35 3.01 1.48 6.59
CA ILE A 35 3.88 0.33 6.86
C ILE A 35 3.12 -0.69 7.71
N VAL A 36 3.00 -1.91 7.21
CA VAL A 36 2.19 -2.93 7.89
C VAL A 36 2.86 -3.44 9.15
N ASN A 37 2.07 -3.43 10.23
CA ASN A 37 2.38 -4.07 11.50
C ASN A 37 1.43 -5.25 11.72
N LEU A 38 1.93 -6.47 11.42
CA LEU A 38 1.13 -7.69 11.53
C LEU A 38 0.68 -7.99 12.97
N ALA A 39 1.48 -7.61 13.97
CA ALA A 39 1.13 -7.82 15.38
C ALA A 39 -0.02 -6.91 15.81
N SER A 40 0.01 -5.63 15.42
CA SER A 40 -1.11 -4.71 15.66
C SER A 40 -2.39 -5.19 14.96
N LEU A 41 -2.29 -5.61 13.70
CA LEU A 41 -3.45 -6.08 12.94
C LEU A 41 -4.01 -7.39 13.51
N SER A 42 -3.13 -8.29 13.97
CA SER A 42 -3.48 -9.52 14.69
C SER A 42 -4.29 -9.24 15.95
N ASN A 43 -3.84 -8.28 16.78
CA ASN A 43 -4.54 -7.87 18.00
C ASN A 43 -5.90 -7.25 17.69
N ASP A 44 -5.97 -6.33 16.72
CA ASP A 44 -7.23 -5.64 16.40
C ASP A 44 -8.28 -6.59 15.83
N VAL A 45 -7.86 -7.56 15.00
CA VAL A 45 -8.77 -8.55 14.41
C VAL A 45 -9.18 -9.59 15.46
N GLY A 46 -8.26 -10.03 16.32
CA GLY A 46 -8.48 -11.10 17.30
C GLY A 46 -8.03 -12.48 16.82
N VAL A 47 -7.01 -12.54 15.95
CA VAL A 47 -6.47 -13.79 15.38
C VAL A 47 -4.95 -13.81 15.46
N SER A 48 -4.33 -14.97 15.23
CA SER A 48 -2.87 -15.08 15.21
C SER A 48 -2.23 -14.27 14.07
N SER A 49 -0.99 -13.81 14.27
CA SER A 49 -0.22 -13.15 13.21
C SER A 49 0.05 -14.06 12.01
N THR A 50 0.10 -15.38 12.22
CA THR A 50 0.19 -16.38 11.14
C THR A 50 -1.08 -16.36 10.29
N THR A 51 -2.26 -16.27 10.90
CA THR A 51 -3.54 -16.13 10.20
C THR A 51 -3.58 -14.87 9.35
N ILE A 52 -3.20 -13.72 9.91
CA ILE A 52 -3.11 -12.44 9.17
C ILE A 52 -2.16 -12.57 7.97
N ARG A 53 -0.98 -13.19 8.16
CA ARG A 53 -0.01 -13.40 7.09
C ARG A 53 -0.57 -14.28 5.97
N ASN A 54 -1.28 -15.35 6.32
CA ASN A 54 -1.92 -16.23 5.34
C ASN A 54 -3.00 -15.49 4.56
N TRP A 55 -3.86 -14.72 5.23
CA TRP A 55 -4.89 -13.91 4.57
C TRP A 55 -4.30 -12.85 3.65
N LEU A 56 -3.25 -12.14 4.09
CA LEU A 56 -2.55 -11.18 3.25
C LEU A 56 -1.90 -11.87 2.04
N SER A 57 -1.35 -13.08 2.21
CA SER A 57 -0.78 -13.85 1.10
C SER A 57 -1.83 -14.25 0.07
N VAL A 58 -3.03 -14.63 0.52
CA VAL A 58 -4.17 -14.90 -0.37
C VAL A 58 -4.57 -13.63 -1.13
N LEU A 59 -4.75 -12.50 -0.43
CA LEU A 59 -5.12 -11.22 -1.08
C LEU A 59 -4.10 -10.77 -2.13
N LYS A 60 -2.81 -11.03 -1.91
CA LYS A 60 -1.75 -10.77 -2.89
C LYS A 60 -1.83 -11.72 -4.09
N ALA A 61 -2.01 -13.01 -3.83
CA ALA A 61 -2.10 -14.03 -4.89
C ALA A 61 -3.32 -13.83 -5.80
N THR A 62 -4.40 -13.24 -5.26
CA THR A 62 -5.62 -12.90 -5.99
C THR A 62 -5.65 -11.45 -6.49
N TYR A 63 -4.52 -10.72 -6.41
CA TYR A 63 -4.38 -9.34 -6.88
C TYR A 63 -5.37 -8.34 -6.26
N VAL A 64 -5.87 -8.59 -5.06
CA VAL A 64 -6.71 -7.63 -4.33
C VAL A 64 -5.85 -6.52 -3.74
N VAL A 65 -4.67 -6.89 -3.25
CA VAL A 65 -3.67 -5.96 -2.71
C VAL A 65 -2.30 -6.27 -3.28
N PHE A 66 -1.41 -5.28 -3.23
CA PHE A 66 0.01 -5.44 -3.56
C PHE A 66 0.89 -4.72 -2.54
N GLU A 67 2.16 -5.09 -2.53
CA GLU A 67 3.17 -4.54 -1.62
C GLU A 67 4.02 -3.50 -2.34
N LEU A 68 4.29 -2.39 -1.67
CA LEU A 68 5.39 -1.49 -2.01
C LEU A 68 6.53 -1.73 -1.01
N PRO A 69 7.62 -2.39 -1.44
CA PRO A 69 8.74 -2.67 -0.54
C PRO A 69 9.52 -1.38 -0.21
N PRO A 70 10.17 -1.32 0.95
CA PRO A 70 11.07 -0.22 1.26
C PRO A 70 12.33 -0.30 0.40
N PHE A 71 12.91 0.85 0.09
CA PHE A 71 14.20 0.95 -0.58
C PHE A 71 15.33 0.70 0.40
N PHE A 72 16.22 -0.22 0.04
CA PHE A 72 17.50 -0.44 0.71
C PHE A 72 18.53 -0.86 -0.32
N GLU A 73 19.75 -0.32 -0.26
CA GLU A 73 20.88 -0.80 -1.07
C GLU A 73 21.21 -2.25 -0.74
N ASN A 74 21.17 -2.61 0.56
CA ASN A 74 21.39 -3.96 1.01
C ASN A 74 20.10 -4.80 0.92
N ILE A 75 20.08 -5.74 -0.02
CA ILE A 75 18.97 -6.67 -0.26
C ILE A 75 18.56 -7.42 1.02
N ARG A 76 19.50 -7.83 1.88
CA ARG A 76 19.17 -8.54 3.14
C ARG A 76 18.39 -7.64 4.10
N LYS A 77 18.72 -6.35 4.18
CA LYS A 77 17.95 -5.39 5.00
C LYS A 77 16.56 -5.14 4.41
N ARG A 78 16.44 -5.15 3.07
CA ARG A 78 15.16 -5.01 2.36
C ARG A 78 14.17 -6.11 2.73
N VAL A 79 14.63 -7.36 2.76
CA VAL A 79 13.78 -8.53 3.05
C VAL A 79 13.22 -8.54 4.48
N ILE A 80 13.89 -7.86 5.42
CA ILE A 80 13.52 -7.87 6.85
C ILE A 80 12.48 -6.79 7.18
N LYS A 81 12.39 -5.73 6.39
CA LYS A 81 11.57 -4.56 6.72
C LYS A 81 10.15 -4.68 6.14
N SER A 82 9.16 -4.27 6.93
CA SER A 82 7.76 -4.31 6.52
C SER A 82 7.48 -3.42 5.31
N PRO A 83 6.72 -3.89 4.32
CA PRO A 83 6.27 -3.09 3.18
C PRO A 83 5.09 -2.18 3.55
N LYS A 84 4.78 -1.21 2.67
CA LYS A 84 3.46 -0.58 2.60
C LYS A 84 2.50 -1.47 1.80
N ILE A 85 1.22 -1.51 2.17
CA ILE A 85 0.18 -2.24 1.43
C ILE A 85 -0.75 -1.27 0.72
N TYR A 86 -1.04 -1.58 -0.53
CA TYR A 86 -2.00 -0.87 -1.37
C TYR A 86 -3.03 -1.83 -1.96
N PHE A 87 -4.21 -1.32 -2.26
CA PHE A 87 -5.25 -2.04 -2.96
C PHE A 87 -5.08 -1.87 -4.46
N THR A 88 -5.28 -2.93 -5.23
CA THR A 88 -5.24 -2.84 -6.70
C THR A 88 -6.38 -1.97 -7.25
N ASP A 89 -7.50 -1.97 -6.53
CA ASP A 89 -8.67 -1.11 -6.77
C ASP A 89 -8.86 -0.17 -5.56
N VAL A 90 -8.65 1.13 -5.78
CA VAL A 90 -8.86 2.16 -4.75
C VAL A 90 -10.33 2.31 -4.37
N GLY A 91 -11.25 2.00 -5.29
CA GLY A 91 -12.69 2.01 -5.03
C GLY A 91 -13.08 0.93 -4.02
N LEU A 92 -12.41 -0.23 -4.05
CA LEU A 92 -12.59 -1.26 -3.03
C LEU A 92 -12.12 -0.77 -1.66
N ALA A 93 -10.96 -0.12 -1.58
CA ALA A 93 -10.48 0.47 -0.33
C ALA A 93 -11.45 1.52 0.21
N ALA A 94 -11.91 2.44 -0.65
CA ALA A 94 -12.90 3.46 -0.29
C ALA A 94 -14.22 2.85 0.20
N PHE A 95 -14.73 1.84 -0.52
CA PHE A 95 -15.93 1.12 -0.13
C PHE A 95 -15.80 0.46 1.26
N LEU A 96 -14.66 -0.17 1.55
CA LEU A 96 -14.37 -0.79 2.85
C LEU A 96 -14.27 0.23 3.99
N LEU A 97 -13.89 1.46 3.68
CA LEU A 97 -13.88 2.60 4.60
C LEU A 97 -15.26 3.25 4.79
N GLY A 98 -16.28 2.80 4.07
CA GLY A 98 -17.62 3.40 4.10
C GLY A 98 -17.70 4.73 3.33
N ILE A 99 -16.77 4.97 2.40
CA ILE A 99 -16.77 6.14 1.54
C ILE A 99 -17.59 5.81 0.30
N HIS A 100 -18.69 6.55 0.13
CA HIS A 100 -19.69 6.34 -0.92
C HIS A 100 -19.90 7.58 -1.79
N THR A 101 -19.44 8.76 -1.35
CA THR A 101 -19.55 10.01 -2.12
C THR A 101 -18.21 10.73 -2.23
N GLU A 102 -18.14 11.63 -3.21
CA GLU A 102 -16.99 12.51 -3.41
C GLU A 102 -16.74 13.37 -2.16
N GLU A 103 -17.77 13.97 -1.58
CA GLU A 103 -17.64 14.83 -0.39
C GLU A 103 -17.07 14.09 0.81
N GLN A 104 -17.44 12.81 0.98
CA GLN A 104 -16.86 11.94 2.01
C GLN A 104 -15.37 11.71 1.72
N ALA A 105 -15.01 11.35 0.49
CA ALA A 105 -13.61 11.14 0.10
C ALA A 105 -12.76 12.41 0.28
N PHE A 106 -13.31 13.60 0.00
CA PHE A 106 -12.62 14.87 0.15
C PHE A 106 -12.30 15.24 1.61
N ARG A 107 -13.15 14.80 2.55
CA ARG A 107 -13.03 15.08 3.99
C ARG A 107 -12.37 13.95 4.78
N ASP A 108 -12.23 12.78 4.17
CA ASP A 108 -11.69 11.60 4.86
C ASP A 108 -10.22 11.83 5.29
N PRO A 109 -9.84 11.45 6.52
CA PRO A 109 -8.46 11.55 6.99
C PRO A 109 -7.45 10.79 6.11
N LEU A 110 -7.88 9.71 5.44
CA LEU A 110 -7.06 8.88 4.55
C LEU A 110 -7.10 9.34 3.09
N ARG A 111 -7.70 10.50 2.76
CA ARG A 111 -7.72 11.03 1.39
C ARG A 111 -6.35 11.02 0.73
N GLY A 112 -5.32 11.46 1.45
CA GLY A 112 -3.94 11.47 0.96
C GLY A 112 -3.46 10.06 0.61
N ASN A 113 -3.69 9.09 1.50
CA ASN A 113 -3.32 7.69 1.29
C ASN A 113 -4.11 7.02 0.16
N LEU A 114 -5.40 7.34 -0.01
CA LEU A 114 -6.21 6.84 -1.13
C LEU A 114 -5.75 7.42 -2.47
N TYR A 115 -5.39 8.71 -2.50
CA TYR A 115 -4.82 9.34 -3.68
C TYR A 115 -3.44 8.76 -4.04
N GLU A 116 -2.58 8.55 -3.03
CA GLU A 116 -1.32 7.85 -3.18
C GLU A 116 -1.53 6.43 -3.73
N ASN A 117 -2.47 5.67 -3.17
CA ASN A 117 -2.85 4.36 -3.68
C ASN A 117 -3.25 4.42 -5.15
N LEU A 118 -4.10 5.37 -5.54
CA LEU A 118 -4.57 5.51 -6.92
C LEU A 118 -3.37 5.68 -7.86
N VAL A 119 -2.49 6.64 -7.58
CA VAL A 119 -1.32 6.93 -8.43
C VAL A 119 -0.39 5.72 -8.55
N ILE A 120 -0.05 5.09 -7.42
CA ILE A 120 0.87 3.94 -7.41
C ILE A 120 0.24 2.74 -8.12
N ALA A 121 -1.06 2.48 -7.90
CA ALA A 121 -1.76 1.39 -8.57
C ALA A 121 -1.79 1.59 -10.11
N GLU A 122 -1.98 2.82 -10.59
CA GLU A 122 -1.93 3.12 -12.03
C GLU A 122 -0.52 2.94 -12.61
N ILE A 123 0.54 3.32 -11.88
CA ILE A 123 1.93 3.07 -12.30
C ILE A 123 2.20 1.57 -12.42
N VAL A 124 1.79 0.78 -11.43
CA VAL A 124 1.92 -0.68 -11.44
C VAL A 124 1.16 -1.30 -12.60
N LYS A 125 -0.12 -0.94 -12.76
CA LYS A 125 -0.96 -1.41 -13.88
C LYS A 125 -0.37 -1.05 -15.23
N GLY A 126 0.10 0.20 -15.39
CA GLY A 126 0.73 0.68 -16.61
C GLY A 126 1.98 -0.10 -17.01
N ALA A 127 2.82 -0.48 -16.04
CA ALA A 127 3.99 -1.34 -16.27
C ALA A 127 3.58 -2.77 -16.64
N LEU A 128 2.68 -3.38 -15.86
CA LEU A 128 2.23 -4.76 -16.08
C LEU A 128 1.51 -4.94 -17.42
N ASN A 129 0.69 -3.96 -17.84
CA ASN A 129 0.02 -3.96 -19.14
C ASN A 129 1.01 -3.92 -20.33
N LYS A 130 2.24 -3.47 -20.09
CA LYS A 130 3.34 -3.50 -21.07
C LYS A 130 4.21 -4.76 -20.95
N GLY A 131 3.85 -5.70 -20.08
CA GLY A 131 4.66 -6.89 -19.76
C GLY A 131 5.93 -6.57 -18.96
N ILE A 132 6.02 -5.37 -18.37
CA ILE A 132 7.17 -4.93 -17.58
C ILE A 132 6.88 -5.17 -16.10
N ARG A 133 7.80 -5.83 -15.40
CA ARG A 133 7.74 -5.93 -13.94
C ARG A 133 8.25 -4.61 -13.35
N PRO A 134 7.42 -3.82 -12.63
CA PRO A 134 7.86 -2.56 -12.07
C PRO A 134 8.87 -2.78 -10.93
N GLU A 135 9.99 -2.07 -10.98
CA GLU A 135 10.96 -1.99 -9.87
C GLU A 135 10.70 -0.73 -9.06
N ILE A 136 9.71 -0.81 -8.17
CA ILE A 136 9.25 0.31 -7.36
C ILE A 136 9.45 0.08 -5.87
N TYR A 137 9.68 1.18 -5.14
CA TYR A 137 9.96 1.17 -3.70
C TYR A 137 9.37 2.41 -3.03
N PHE A 138 9.26 2.44 -1.71
CA PHE A 138 9.18 3.70 -0.95
C PHE A 138 10.49 3.95 -0.21
N PHE A 139 10.80 5.19 0.14
CA PHE A 139 11.96 5.51 0.98
C PHE A 139 11.51 5.99 2.36
N ARG A 140 12.20 5.53 3.40
CA ARG A 140 12.09 6.07 4.76
C ARG A 140 13.41 5.91 5.49
N ASP A 141 13.96 7.00 6.01
CA ASP A 141 15.16 6.96 6.82
C ASP A 141 14.85 6.78 8.33
N SER A 142 15.90 6.72 9.16
CA SER A 142 15.76 6.61 10.62
C SER A 142 15.27 7.89 11.30
N ARG A 143 15.34 9.04 10.61
CA ARG A 143 14.91 10.35 11.11
C ARG A 143 13.45 10.66 10.74
N GLY A 144 12.83 9.81 9.92
CA GLY A 144 11.44 9.94 9.50
C GLY A 144 11.25 10.70 8.19
N ASN A 145 12.32 11.01 7.46
CA ASN A 145 12.20 11.54 6.10
C ASN A 145 11.67 10.44 5.18
N GLU A 146 10.64 10.74 4.41
CA GLU A 146 10.00 9.79 3.47
C GLU A 146 10.03 10.33 2.04
N VAL A 147 10.06 9.40 1.07
CA VAL A 147 9.66 9.65 -0.32
C VAL A 147 8.62 8.60 -0.66
N ASP A 148 7.49 9.05 -1.18
CA ASP A 148 6.29 8.21 -1.38
C ASP A 148 6.58 7.05 -2.34
N LEU A 149 7.28 7.33 -3.45
CA LEU A 149 7.62 6.35 -4.48
C LEU A 149 9.02 6.59 -5.06
N LEU A 150 9.78 5.52 -5.24
CA LEU A 150 10.99 5.47 -6.05
C LEU A 150 10.75 4.50 -7.20
N ILE A 151 11.06 4.93 -8.42
CA ILE A 151 10.98 4.10 -9.62
C ILE A 151 12.41 3.83 -10.09
N ARG A 152 12.82 2.56 -10.15
CA ARG A 152 14.11 2.16 -10.70
C ARG A 152 13.97 1.78 -12.17
N GLU A 153 14.64 2.52 -13.04
CA GLU A 153 14.71 2.21 -14.47
C GLU A 153 16.16 2.36 -14.96
N LYS A 154 16.65 1.37 -15.70
CA LYS A 154 18.02 1.38 -16.28
C LYS A 154 19.14 1.68 -15.26
N GLY A 155 18.92 1.31 -14.00
CA GLY A 155 19.88 1.53 -12.92
C GLY A 155 19.76 2.88 -12.22
N GLU A 156 18.85 3.76 -12.64
CA GLU A 156 18.60 5.07 -12.02
C GLU A 156 17.33 5.05 -11.17
N LEU A 157 17.39 5.65 -9.98
CA LEU A 157 16.24 5.89 -9.12
C LEU A 157 15.63 7.27 -9.36
N THR A 158 14.38 7.27 -9.82
CA THR A 158 13.57 8.48 -9.92
C THR A 158 12.67 8.61 -8.70
N PRO A 159 12.87 9.63 -7.84
CA PRO A 159 11.99 9.87 -6.70
C PRO A 159 10.72 10.62 -7.13
N VAL A 160 9.59 10.22 -6.57
CA VAL A 160 8.26 10.75 -6.86
C VAL A 160 7.54 11.03 -5.54
N GLU A 161 7.09 12.27 -5.39
CA GLU A 161 6.23 12.70 -4.29
C GLU A 161 4.79 12.78 -4.78
N ILE A 162 3.84 12.28 -3.98
CA ILE A 162 2.42 12.23 -4.33
C ILE A 162 1.62 13.08 -3.34
N LYS A 163 0.94 14.11 -3.85
CA LYS A 163 0.12 15.03 -3.03
C LYS A 163 -1.27 15.18 -3.60
N SER A 164 -2.28 15.07 -2.73
CA SER A 164 -3.69 15.29 -3.06
C SER A 164 -4.12 16.76 -2.90
N ALA A 165 -3.19 17.66 -2.60
CA ALA A 165 -3.45 19.08 -2.37
C ALA A 165 -3.74 19.81 -3.69
N GLY A 166 -4.70 20.75 -3.66
CA GLY A 166 -5.05 21.57 -4.83
C GLY A 166 -4.06 22.71 -5.12
N THR A 167 -3.20 23.05 -4.16
CA THR A 167 -2.21 24.12 -4.30
C THR A 167 -0.84 23.59 -3.95
N PHE A 168 0.15 23.93 -4.77
CA PHE A 168 1.54 23.57 -4.55
C PHE A 168 2.13 24.29 -3.32
N SER A 169 3.02 23.61 -2.60
CA SER A 169 3.81 24.15 -1.51
C SER A 169 5.25 23.64 -1.61
N MET A 170 6.22 24.51 -1.31
CA MET A 170 7.64 24.12 -1.24
C MET A 170 7.91 23.03 -0.20
N GLU A 171 7.04 22.87 0.79
CA GLU A 171 7.13 21.79 1.77
C GLU A 171 7.03 20.40 1.11
N PHE A 172 6.38 20.29 -0.05
CA PHE A 172 6.21 19.02 -0.75
C PHE A 172 7.50 18.49 -1.36
N VAL A 173 8.49 19.35 -1.64
CA VAL A 173 9.75 18.92 -2.25
C VAL A 173 10.84 18.56 -1.25
N LYS A 174 10.64 18.82 0.05
CA LYS A 174 11.67 18.57 1.09
C LYS A 174 12.14 17.12 1.13
N GLY A 175 11.24 16.16 0.98
CA GLY A 175 11.59 14.73 0.92
C GLY A 175 12.48 14.41 -0.28
N LEU A 176 12.16 15.00 -1.44
CA LEU A 176 12.92 14.85 -2.68
C LEU A 176 14.31 15.48 -2.58
N GLU A 177 14.39 16.71 -2.06
CA GLU A 177 15.66 17.43 -1.84
C GLU A 177 16.56 16.65 -0.88
N HIS A 178 15.99 16.14 0.22
CA HIS A 178 16.72 15.31 1.16
C HIS A 178 17.25 14.03 0.49
N PHE A 179 16.40 13.32 -0.27
CA PHE A 179 16.80 12.11 -0.98
C PHE A 179 17.93 12.37 -2.00
N GLN A 180 17.83 13.46 -2.77
CA GLN A 180 18.88 13.85 -3.72
C GLN A 180 20.21 14.13 -3.03
N ALA A 181 20.18 14.77 -1.85
CA ALA A 181 21.38 15.06 -1.06
C ALA A 181 22.10 13.78 -0.56
N LEU A 182 21.45 12.62 -0.54
CA LEU A 182 22.07 11.34 -0.18
C LEU A 182 22.94 10.75 -1.31
N GLY A 183 22.79 11.23 -2.56
CA GLY A 183 23.62 10.78 -3.69
C GLY A 183 23.39 9.31 -4.12
N LEU A 184 22.25 8.73 -3.77
CA LEU A 184 21.87 7.36 -4.12
C LEU A 184 21.54 7.26 -5.62
N LYS A 185 22.00 6.19 -6.29
CA LYS A 185 21.74 5.92 -7.73
C LYS A 185 20.86 4.69 -7.94
#